data_AF-A0A935RNW3-F1
#
_entry.id   AF-A0A935RNW3-F1
#
_cell.length_a   1.000
_cell.length_b   1.000
_cell.length_c   1.000
_cell.angle_alpha   90.00
_cell.angle_beta   90.00
_cell.angle_gamma   90.00
#
_symmetry.space_group_name_H-M   'P 1'
#
loop_
_entity.id
_entity.type
_entity.pdbx_description
1 polymer ?
#
loop_
_entity_poly.entity_id
_entity_poly.type
_entity_poly.pdbx_seq_one_letter_code
_entity_poly.pdbx_strand_id
1 'polypeptide(L)' 'MSEVLLTLPDDLASEAKELGLFKPLLVASLFKEEIRRRKSNRLFATAERLALAGEPMSEEEVMAEVRAVREERRSRLK' A
#
# COMPACT_ATOMS: atom_id res chain seq x y z
N MET A 1 3.30 2.98 21.93
CA MET A 1 2.21 2.00 21.72
C MET A 1 1.00 2.76 21.21
N SER A 2 0.13 2.11 20.44
CA SER A 2 -1.07 2.70 19.87
C SER A 2 -2.23 1.74 20.08
N GLU A 3 -3.43 2.27 20.33
CA GLU A 3 -4.65 1.49 20.55
C GLU A 3 -5.56 1.56 19.33
N VAL A 4 -6.29 0.47 19.08
CA VAL A 4 -7.25 0.36 17.98
C VAL A 4 -8.49 -0.34 18.51
N LEU A 5 -9.66 0.26 18.27
CA LEU A 5 -10.95 -0.37 18.54
C LEU A 5 -11.47 -0.97 17.23
N LEU A 6 -11.91 -2.23 17.29
CA LEU A 6 -12.43 -2.96 16.14
C LEU A 6 -13.81 -3.53 16.49
N THR A 7 -14.71 -3.53 15.51
CA THR A 7 -15.98 -4.24 15.60
C THR A 7 -15.86 -5.51 14.77
N LEU A 8 -16.16 -6.65 15.38
CA LEU A 8 -16.10 -7.97 14.75
C LEU A 8 -17.46 -8.65 14.94
N PRO A 9 -17.83 -9.59 14.05
CA PRO A 9 -18.91 -10.52 14.31
C PRO A 9 -18.70 -11.27 15.64
N ASP A 10 -19.78 -11.45 16.41
CA ASP A 10 -19.70 -11.98 17.78
C ASP A 10 -19.17 -13.41 17.84
N ASP A 11 -19.52 -14.22 16.85
CA ASP A 11 -19.04 -15.59 16.66
C ASP A 11 -17.52 -15.62 16.45
N LEU A 12 -17.04 -14.81 15.50
CA LEU A 12 -15.62 -14.68 15.20
C LEU A 12 -14.82 -14.13 16.39
N ALA A 13 -15.37 -13.15 17.09
CA ALA A 13 -14.72 -12.56 18.26
C ALA A 13 -14.58 -13.57 19.40
N SER A 14 -15.61 -14.39 19.61
CA SER A 14 -15.61 -15.44 20.64
C SER A 14 -14.58 -16.52 20.33
N GLU A 15 -14.58 -17.06 19.11
CA GLU A 15 -13.62 -18.08 18.68
C GLU A 15 -12.18 -17.55 18.73
N ALA A 16 -11.93 -16.36 18.18
CA ALA A 16 -10.61 -15.73 18.21
C ALA A 16 -10.11 -15.50 19.65
N LYS A 17 -11.01 -15.19 20.58
CA LYS A 17 -10.67 -15.02 21.99
C LYS A 17 -10.32 -16.35 22.65
N GLU A 18 -11.09 -17.41 22.39
CA GLU A 18 -10.83 -18.77 22.91
C GLU A 18 -9.47 -19.30 22.45
N LEU A 19 -9.12 -19.04 21.18
CA LEU A 19 -7.81 -19.39 20.60
C LEU A 19 -6.68 -18.43 21.04
N GLY A 20 -6.99 -17.39 21.80
CA GLY A 20 -6.01 -16.42 22.30
C GLY A 20 -5.42 -15.52 21.22
N LEU A 21 -6.12 -15.31 20.11
CA LEU A 21 -5.65 -14.54 18.96
C LEU A 21 -5.49 -13.04 19.26
N PHE A 22 -6.15 -12.52 20.30
CA PHE A 22 -6.07 -11.10 20.68
C PHE A 22 -4.86 -10.73 21.55
N LYS A 23 -3.91 -11.66 21.77
CA LYS A 23 -2.65 -11.33 22.43
C LYS A 23 -1.90 -10.27 21.59
N PRO A 24 -1.44 -9.15 22.17
CA PRO A 24 -0.86 -8.04 21.40
C PRO A 24 0.24 -8.43 20.43
N LEU A 25 1.14 -9.34 20.84
CA LEU A 25 2.23 -9.83 19.98
C LEU A 25 1.72 -10.64 18.79
N LEU A 26 0.68 -11.45 18.98
CA LEU A 26 0.10 -12.28 17.92
C LEU A 26 -0.71 -11.44 16.94
N VAL A 27 -1.51 -10.49 17.44
CA VAL A 27 -2.21 -9.51 16.60
C VAL A 27 -1.20 -8.71 15.77
N ALA A 28 -0.10 -8.28 16.38
CA ALA A 28 0.96 -7.56 15.67
C ALA A 28 1.64 -8.41 14.58
N SER A 29 1.86 -9.71 14.80
CA SER A 29 2.42 -10.59 13.76
C SER A 29 1.44 -10.79 12.60
N LEU A 30 0.15 -11.02 12.90
CA LEU A 30 -0.90 -11.16 11.90
C LEU A 30 -1.00 -9.91 11.01
N PHE A 31 -0.98 -8.71 11.60
CA PHE A 31 -0.98 -7.47 10.83
C PHE A 31 0.29 -7.30 9.99
N LYS A 32 1.48 -7.63 10.53
CA LYS A 32 2.73 -7.53 9.78
C LYS A 32 2.74 -8.45 8.56
N GLU A 33 2.27 -9.68 8.72
CA GLU A 33 2.17 -10.66 7.65
C GLU A 33 1.19 -10.20 6.57
N GLU A 34 -0.01 -9.75 6.95
CA GLU A 34 -1.00 -9.27 5.98
C GLU A 34 -0.53 -8.00 5.26
N ILE A 35 0.16 -7.08 5.95
CA ILE A 35 0.78 -5.91 5.31
C ILE A 35 1.83 -6.36 4.29
N ARG A 36 2.70 -7.33 4.63
CA ARG A 36 3.72 -7.86 3.71
C ARG A 36 3.07 -8.50 2.50
N ARG A 37 2.02 -9.31 2.69
CA ARG A 37 1.25 -9.95 1.63
C ARG A 37 0.65 -8.92 0.68
N ARG A 38 -0.03 -7.89 1.20
CA ARG A 38 -0.63 -6.82 0.38
C ARG A 38 0.41 -6.00 -0.38
N LYS A 39 1.55 -5.69 0.25
CA LYS A 39 2.66 -5.00 -0.44
C LYS A 39 3.23 -5.84 -1.59
N SER A 40 3.37 -7.15 -1.38
CA SER A 40 3.85 -8.08 -2.42
C SER A 40 2.85 -8.17 -3.57
N ASN A 41 1.55 -8.31 -3.28
CA ASN A 41 0.51 -8.31 -4.30
C ASN A 41 0.49 -7.00 -5.10
N ARG A 42 0.70 -5.85 -4.44
CA ARG A 42 0.82 -4.56 -5.12
C ARG A 42 2.04 -4.51 -6.03
N LEU A 43 3.17 -5.10 -5.61
CA LEU A 43 4.37 -5.20 -6.46
C LEU A 43 4.06 -6.00 -7.72
N PHE A 44 3.45 -7.19 -7.60
CA PHE A 44 3.09 -8.01 -8.77
C PHE A 44 2.08 -7.33 -9.69
N ALA A 45 1.03 -6.71 -9.14
CA ALA A 45 0.08 -5.93 -9.93
C ALA A 45 0.74 -4.74 -10.65
N THR A 46 1.80 -4.16 -10.08
CA THR A 46 2.59 -3.10 -10.73
C THR A 46 3.50 -3.69 -11.81
N ALA A 47 4.11 -4.86 -11.55
CA ALA A 47 4.95 -5.56 -12.52
C ALA A 47 4.15 -6.01 -13.74
N GLU A 48 2.93 -6.52 -13.56
CA GLU A 48 2.01 -6.85 -14.68
C GLU A 48 1.70 -5.61 -15.54
N ARG A 49 1.45 -4.45 -14.91
CA ARG A 49 1.23 -3.20 -15.64
C ARG A 49 2.48 -2.73 -16.38
N LEU A 50 3.66 -2.91 -15.80
CA LEU A 50 4.93 -2.57 -16.43
C LEU A 50 5.27 -3.52 -17.59
N ALA A 51 4.95 -4.81 -17.47
CA ALA A 51 5.14 -5.77 -18.56
C ALA A 51 4.26 -5.48 -19.78
N LEU A 52 3.11 -4.83 -19.57
CA LEU A 52 2.21 -4.35 -20.62
C LEU A 52 2.52 -2.92 -21.07
N ALA A 53 3.46 -2.23 -20.41
CA ALA A 53 3.87 -0.89 -20.82
C ALA A 53 4.76 -0.98 -22.06
N GLY A 54 4.68 0.04 -22.91
CA GLY A 54 5.58 0.20 -24.06
C GLY A 54 7.01 0.51 -23.63
N GLU A 55 7.86 0.81 -24.61
CA GLU A 55 9.25 1.19 -24.33
C GLU A 55 9.33 2.37 -23.34
N PRO A 56 10.27 2.31 -22.39
CA PRO A 56 10.48 3.42 -21.46
C PRO A 56 11.00 4.64 -22.24
N MET A 57 10.48 5.81 -21.91
CA MET A 57 11.05 7.09 -22.36
C MET A 57 12.49 7.21 -21.88
N SER A 58 13.33 7.91 -22.65
CA SER A 58 14.68 8.25 -22.22
C SER A 58 14.66 9.20 -21.01
N GLU A 59 15.75 9.22 -20.24
CA GLU A 59 15.87 10.11 -19.07
C GLU A 59 15.69 11.60 -19.45
N GLU A 60 16.20 11.98 -20.63
CA GLU A 60 16.12 13.34 -21.14
C GLU A 60 14.68 13.77 -21.43
N GLU A 61 13.90 12.89 -22.06
CA GLU A 61 12.48 13.11 -22.34
C GLU A 61 11.65 13.17 -21.05
N VAL A 62 11.93 12.29 -20.08
CA VAL A 62 11.29 12.33 -18.76
C VAL A 62 11.57 13.67 -18.06
N MET A 63 12.81 14.13 -18.09
CA MET A 63 13.21 15.40 -17.46
C MET A 63 12.63 16.63 -18.16
N ALA A 64 12.41 16.57 -19.48
CA ALA A 64 11.72 17.63 -20.21
C ALA A 64 10.24 17.71 -19.78
N GLU A 65 9.54 16.58 -19.74
CA GLU A 65 8.13 16.50 -19.34
C GLU A 65 7.91 16.96 -17.89
N VAL A 66 8.76 16.51 -16.96
CA VAL A 66 8.70 16.92 -15.54
C VAL A 66 8.89 18.43 -15.38
N ARG A 67 9.78 19.04 -16.17
CA ARG A 67 9.99 20.50 -16.15
C ARG A 67 8.76 21.25 -16.65
N ALA A 68 8.18 20.82 -17.78
CA ALA A 68 6.98 21.42 -18.35
C ALA A 68 5.80 21.39 -17.36
N VAL A 69 5.53 20.24 -16.73
CA VAL A 69 4.46 20.11 -15.72
C VAL A 69 4.71 21.00 -14.50
N ARG A 70 5.96 21.12 -14.05
CA ARG A 70 6.32 21.98 -12.90
C ARG A 70 6.19 23.47 -13.22
N GLU A 71 6.45 23.87 -14.46
CA GLU A 71 6.27 25.25 -14.93
C GLU A 71 4.79 25.60 -15.06
N GLU A 72 3.98 24.72 -15.67
CA GLU A 72 2.54 24.91 -15.76
C GLU A 72 1.92 25.07 -14.35
N ARG A 73 2.27 24.19 -13.40
CA ARG A 73 1.81 24.30 -12.02
C ARG A 73 2.20 25.61 -11.35
N ARG A 74 3.44 26.09 -11.58
CA ARG A 74 3.89 27.38 -11.04
C ARG A 74 3.18 28.57 -11.68
N SER A 75 2.84 28.47 -12.97
CA SER A 75 2.11 29.52 -13.68
C SER A 75 0.65 29.60 -13.24
N ARG A 76 0.01 28.48 -12.87
CA ARG A 76 -1.37 28.44 -12.33
C ARG A 76 -1.51 28.96 -10.90
N LEU A 77 -0.40 29.07 -10.16
CA LEU A 77 -0.36 29.55 -8.77
C LEU A 77 0.00 31.04 -8.67
N LYS A 78 0.33 31.69 -9.79
CA LYS A 78 0.52 33.14 -9.89
C LYS A 78 -0.75 33.79 -10.44
#